data_AF-A0A7X8K9U1-F1
#
_entry.id   AF-A0A7X8K9U1-F1
#
_cell.length_a   1.000
_cell.length_b   1.000
_cell.length_c   1.000
_cell.angle_alpha   90.00
_cell.angle_beta   90.00
_cell.angle_gamma   90.00
#
_symmetry.space_group_name_H-M   'P 1'
#
loop_
_entity.id
_entity.type
_entity.pdbx_description
1 polymer ?
#
loop_
_entity_poly.entity_id
_entity_poly.type
_entity_poly.pdbx_seq_one_letter_code
_entity_poly.pdbx_strand_id
1 'polypeptide(L)'
;IKALLTLLLGVIALILPILVADLSFLILLYIIATELLFSGIISIINLVAVRNLDIAFSPIIGDALISLILSLLLFFFPRQIGTVLLKGVGILVIVIGLFFIIASLISRRTGRREEGKTIEGEAEILEP
;
A
#
# COMPACT_ATOMS: atom_id res chain seq x y z
N ILE A 1 0.04 -10.65 40.06
CA ILE A 1 -0.48 -11.72 39.15
C ILE A 1 -1.17 -11.13 37.92
N LYS A 2 -2.23 -10.30 38.05
CA LYS A 2 -2.90 -9.67 36.90
C LYS A 2 -1.95 -8.87 35.98
N ALA A 3 -1.10 -8.04 36.55
CA ALA A 3 -0.11 -7.24 35.79
C ALA A 3 0.88 -8.11 34.99
N LEU A 4 1.30 -9.25 35.55
CA LEU A 4 2.20 -10.20 34.87
C LEU A 4 1.49 -10.87 33.70
N LEU A 5 0.22 -11.26 33.89
CA LEU A 5 -0.62 -11.86 32.85
C LEU A 5 -0.88 -10.88 31.70
N THR A 6 -1.19 -9.62 31.98
CA THR A 6 -1.40 -8.59 30.94
C THR A 6 -0.13 -8.27 30.19
N LEU A 7 1.02 -8.25 30.87
CA LEU A 7 2.33 -8.08 30.24
C LEU A 7 2.62 -9.25 29.27
N LEU A 8 2.41 -10.48 29.75
CA LEU A 8 2.61 -11.68 28.95
C LEU A 8 1.67 -11.72 27.74
N LEU A 9 0.40 -11.33 27.92
CA LEU A 9 -0.56 -11.20 26.82
C LEU A 9 -0.10 -10.15 25.79
N GLY A 10 0.40 -9.01 26.24
CA GLY A 10 0.91 -7.95 25.34
C GLY A 10 2.12 -8.42 24.53
N VAL A 11 3.05 -9.15 25.16
CA VAL A 11 4.20 -9.73 24.47
C VAL A 11 3.76 -10.78 23.44
N ILE A 12 2.83 -11.66 23.81
CA ILE A 12 2.26 -12.66 22.90
C ILE A 12 1.56 -11.97 21.71
N ALA A 13 0.76 -10.93 21.98
CA ALA A 13 0.05 -10.18 20.95
C ALA A 13 0.99 -9.48 19.96
N LEU A 14 2.20 -9.09 20.40
CA LEU A 14 3.22 -8.50 19.52
C LEU A 14 3.96 -9.57 18.69
N ILE A 15 4.33 -10.69 19.31
CA ILE A 15 5.20 -11.70 18.67
C ILE A 15 4.41 -12.63 17.75
N LEU A 16 3.20 -13.03 18.13
CA LEU A 16 2.39 -13.97 17.33
C LEU A 16 2.17 -13.52 15.88
N PRO A 17 1.76 -12.27 15.58
CA PRO A 17 1.57 -11.83 14.20
C PRO A 17 2.84 -11.96 13.36
N ILE A 18 4.01 -11.70 13.95
CA ILE A 18 5.31 -11.78 13.26
C ILE A 18 5.64 -13.24 12.92
N LEU A 19 5.36 -14.16 13.85
CA LEU A 19 5.58 -15.60 13.64
C LEU A 19 4.67 -16.20 12.56
N VAL A 20 3.42 -15.73 12.49
CA VAL A 20 2.42 -16.29 11.56
C VAL A 20 2.40 -15.54 10.22
N ALA A 21 3.07 -14.38 10.13
CA ALA A 21 3.08 -13.51 8.95
C ALA A 21 3.33 -14.26 7.64
N ASP A 22 4.34 -15.13 7.58
CA ASP A 22 4.69 -15.89 6.37
C ASP A 22 3.55 -16.81 5.92
N LEU A 23 2.91 -17.50 6.88
CA LEU A 23 1.81 -18.41 6.59
C LEU A 23 0.55 -17.65 6.18
N SER A 24 0.20 -16.60 6.93
CA SER A 24 -0.95 -15.74 6.64
C SER A 24 -0.82 -15.09 5.26
N PHE A 25 0.37 -14.59 4.93
CA PHE A 25 0.62 -13.97 3.63
C PHE A 25 0.55 -14.98 2.49
N LEU A 26 1.06 -16.20 2.69
CA LEU A 26 0.96 -17.27 1.70
C LEU A 26 -0.49 -17.69 1.45
N ILE A 27 -1.29 -17.82 2.51
CA ILE A 27 -2.74 -18.11 2.39
C ILE A 27 -3.43 -16.99 1.61
N LEU A 28 -3.14 -15.73 1.93
CA LEU A 28 -3.70 -14.57 1.22
C LEU A 28 -3.37 -14.62 -0.27
N LEU A 29 -2.14 -14.98 -0.65
CA LEU A 29 -1.75 -15.08 -2.06
C LEU A 29 -2.53 -16.16 -2.81
N TYR A 30 -2.85 -17.29 -2.18
CA TYR A 30 -3.70 -18.31 -2.81
C TYR A 30 -5.16 -17.88 -2.92
N ILE A 31 -5.67 -17.11 -1.96
CA ILE A 31 -7.01 -16.51 -2.07
C ILE A 31 -7.05 -15.57 -3.27
N ILE A 32 -6.07 -14.66 -3.39
CA ILE A 32 -5.97 -13.74 -4.53
C ILE A 32 -5.81 -14.52 -5.85
N ALA A 33 -4.98 -15.56 -5.89
CA ALA A 33 -4.81 -16.40 -7.07
C ALA A 33 -6.14 -17.04 -7.52
N THR A 34 -6.93 -17.48 -6.55
CA THR A 34 -8.26 -18.07 -6.77
C THR A 34 -9.25 -17.02 -7.28
N GLU A 35 -9.27 -15.83 -6.68
CA GLU A 35 -10.11 -14.73 -7.17
C GLU A 35 -9.75 -14.33 -8.60
N LEU A 36 -8.46 -14.24 -8.93
CA LEU A 36 -7.99 -13.95 -10.29
C LEU A 36 -8.38 -15.05 -11.28
N LEU A 37 -8.36 -16.32 -10.85
CA LEU A 37 -8.84 -17.44 -11.67
C LEU A 37 -10.31 -17.25 -12.03
N PHE A 38 -11.16 -17.00 -11.02
CA PHE A 38 -12.58 -16.78 -11.24
C PHE A 38 -12.85 -15.52 -12.07
N SER A 39 -12.11 -14.44 -11.82
CA SER A 39 -12.18 -13.22 -12.62
C SER A 39 -11.87 -13.49 -14.10
N GLY A 40 -10.82 -14.26 -14.39
CA GLY A 40 -10.49 -14.66 -15.76
C GLY A 40 -11.57 -15.50 -16.42
N ILE A 41 -12.13 -16.48 -15.71
CA ILE A 41 -13.24 -17.30 -16.20
C ILE A 41 -14.47 -16.44 -16.51
N ILE A 42 -14.85 -15.54 -15.59
CA ILE A 42 -15.98 -14.63 -15.77
C ILE A 42 -15.75 -13.72 -16.98
N SER A 43 -14.54 -13.18 -17.14
CA SER A 43 -14.21 -12.33 -18.27
C SER A 43 -14.29 -13.08 -19.61
N ILE A 44 -13.87 -14.35 -19.66
CA ILE A 44 -14.06 -15.22 -20.84
C ILE A 44 -15.54 -15.43 -21.15
N ILE A 45 -16.38 -15.69 -20.14
CA ILE A 45 -17.83 -15.84 -20.32
C ILE A 45 -18.42 -14.55 -20.89
N ASN A 46 -18.04 -13.40 -20.32
CA ASN A 46 -18.48 -12.09 -20.79
C ASN A 46 -18.09 -11.87 -22.25
N LEU A 47 -16.87 -12.24 -22.64
CA LEU A 47 -16.39 -12.11 -24.02
C LEU A 47 -17.25 -12.89 -25.02
N VAL A 48 -17.71 -14.09 -24.65
CA VAL A 48 -18.62 -14.89 -25.47
C VAL A 48 -20.02 -14.25 -25.52
N ALA A 49 -20.50 -13.72 -24.38
CA ALA A 49 -21.82 -13.12 -24.27
C ALA A 49 -21.94 -11.80 -25.08
N VAL A 50 -20.88 -10.99 -25.09
CA VAL A 50 -20.85 -9.70 -25.80
C VAL A 50 -20.42 -9.80 -27.26
N ARG A 51 -20.12 -11.00 -27.78
CA ARG A 51 -19.64 -11.21 -29.17
C ARG A 51 -20.57 -10.65 -30.26
N ASN A 52 -21.86 -10.52 -29.96
CA ASN A 52 -22.89 -10.01 -30.87
C ASN A 52 -23.29 -8.55 -30.56
N LEU A 53 -22.66 -7.92 -29.58
CA LEU A 53 -22.90 -6.55 -29.19
C LEU A 53 -21.73 -5.71 -29.69
N ASP A 54 -22.01 -4.48 -30.15
CA ASP A 54 -21.03 -3.56 -30.75
C ASP A 54 -20.14 -2.89 -29.68
N ILE A 55 -19.69 -3.68 -28.71
CA ILE A 55 -18.92 -3.26 -27.54
C ILE A 55 -17.45 -3.48 -27.84
N ALA A 56 -16.59 -2.56 -27.40
CA ALA A 56 -15.15 -2.70 -27.57
C ALA A 56 -14.65 -3.99 -26.89
N PHE A 57 -14.16 -4.94 -27.70
CA PHE A 57 -13.65 -6.25 -27.26
C PHE A 57 -12.30 -6.18 -26.54
N SER A 58 -11.50 -5.13 -26.82
CA SER A 58 -10.11 -5.03 -26.37
C SER A 58 -9.92 -5.03 -24.85
N PRO A 59 -10.72 -4.32 -24.04
CA PRO A 59 -10.55 -4.31 -22.59
C PRO A 59 -10.89 -5.68 -21.95
N ILE A 60 -11.96 -6.33 -22.42
CA ILE A 60 -12.44 -7.61 -21.86
C ILE A 60 -11.42 -8.72 -22.08
N ILE A 61 -10.79 -8.77 -23.26
CA ILE A 61 -9.70 -9.71 -23.56
C ILE A 61 -8.49 -9.45 -22.66
N GLY A 62 -8.12 -8.18 -22.48
CA GLY A 62 -7.01 -7.79 -21.61
C GLY A 62 -7.23 -8.29 -20.18
N ASP A 63 -8.41 -8.04 -19.62
CA ASP A 63 -8.77 -8.47 -18.27
C ASP A 63 -8.75 -10.00 -18.13
N ALA A 64 -9.28 -10.72 -19.11
CA ALA A 64 -9.27 -12.18 -19.12
C ALA A 64 -7.83 -12.74 -19.13
N LEU A 65 -6.97 -12.25 -20.02
CA LEU A 65 -5.61 -12.73 -20.14
C LEU A 65 -4.76 -12.37 -18.92
N ILE A 66 -4.82 -11.12 -18.46
CA ILE A 66 -4.03 -10.65 -17.33
C ILE A 66 -4.39 -11.42 -16.07
N SER A 67 -5.68 -11.56 -15.76
CA SER A 67 -6.14 -12.28 -14.57
C SER A 67 -5.73 -13.76 -14.59
N LEU A 68 -5.84 -14.43 -15.74
CA LEU A 68 -5.48 -15.84 -15.89
C LEU A 68 -3.96 -16.05 -15.79
N ILE A 69 -3.16 -15.19 -16.41
CA ILE A 69 -1.69 -15.21 -16.31
C ILE A 69 -1.25 -14.98 -14.86
N LEU A 70 -1.78 -13.94 -14.21
CA LEU A 70 -1.43 -13.61 -12.82
C LEU A 70 -1.86 -14.70 -11.85
N SER A 71 -3.05 -15.29 -12.05
CA SER A 71 -3.52 -16.45 -11.29
C SER A 71 -2.54 -17.62 -11.41
N LEU A 72 -2.14 -17.97 -12.63
CA LEU A 72 -1.16 -19.03 -12.87
C LEU A 72 0.17 -18.75 -12.16
N LEU A 73 0.71 -17.53 -12.32
CA LEU A 73 1.95 -17.11 -11.69
C LEU A 73 1.87 -17.25 -10.16
N LEU A 74 0.77 -16.82 -9.56
CA LEU A 74 0.59 -16.90 -8.12
C LEU A 74 0.40 -18.34 -7.62
N PHE A 75 -0.27 -19.21 -8.37
CA PHE A 75 -0.40 -20.62 -7.99
C PHE A 75 0.93 -21.37 -8.06
N PHE A 76 1.72 -21.15 -9.12
CA PHE A 76 2.99 -21.85 -9.33
C PHE A 76 4.14 -21.27 -8.52
N PHE A 77 4.17 -19.94 -8.33
CA PHE A 77 5.28 -19.23 -7.69
C PHE A 77 4.82 -18.27 -6.58
N PRO A 78 3.95 -18.69 -5.62
CA PRO A 78 3.34 -17.79 -4.65
C PRO A 78 4.40 -17.07 -3.80
N ARG A 79 5.41 -17.79 -3.30
CA ARG A 79 6.45 -17.21 -2.45
C ARG A 79 7.32 -16.18 -3.18
N GLN A 80 7.64 -16.44 -4.44
CA GLN A 80 8.53 -15.56 -5.22
C GLN A 80 7.80 -14.26 -5.58
N ILE A 81 6.57 -14.36 -6.09
CA ILE A 81 5.73 -13.21 -6.38
C ILE A 81 5.43 -12.44 -5.10
N GLY A 82 5.05 -13.14 -4.03
CA GLY A 82 4.84 -12.54 -2.72
C GLY A 82 6.05 -11.77 -2.19
N THR A 83 7.26 -12.31 -2.34
CA THR A 83 8.50 -11.63 -1.93
C THR A 83 8.73 -10.36 -2.74
N VAL A 84 8.49 -10.41 -4.05
CA VAL A 84 8.62 -9.23 -4.92
C VAL A 84 7.61 -8.15 -4.52
N LEU A 85 6.35 -8.53 -4.29
CA LEU A 85 5.30 -7.63 -3.81
C LEU A 85 5.68 -6.99 -2.47
N LEU A 86 6.12 -7.80 -1.50
CA LEU A 86 6.51 -7.32 -0.18
C LEU A 86 7.69 -6.35 -0.26
N LYS A 87 8.69 -6.62 -1.11
CA LYS A 87 9.80 -5.70 -1.36
C LYS A 87 9.32 -4.39 -1.99
N GLY A 88 8.41 -4.46 -2.96
CA GLY A 88 7.83 -3.27 -3.59
C GLY A 88 7.10 -2.39 -2.58
N VAL A 89 6.24 -2.99 -1.75
CA VAL A 89 5.54 -2.27 -0.66
C VAL A 89 6.53 -1.69 0.35
N GLY A 90 7.56 -2.45 0.75
CA GLY A 90 8.60 -1.97 1.66
C GLY A 90 9.33 -0.74 1.13
N ILE A 91 9.73 -0.75 -0.16
CA ILE A 91 10.34 0.41 -0.83
C ILE A 91 9.38 1.60 -0.81
N LEU A 92 8.11 1.38 -1.14
CA LEU A 92 7.11 2.44 -1.17
C LEU A 92 6.92 3.10 0.21
N VAL A 93 6.87 2.29 1.28
CA VAL A 93 6.80 2.77 2.67
C VAL A 93 8.04 3.60 3.03
N ILE A 94 9.24 3.14 2.65
CA ILE A 94 10.48 3.88 2.88
C ILE A 94 10.46 5.24 2.17
N VAL A 95 10.05 5.26 0.89
CA VAL A 95 9.97 6.49 0.08
C VAL A 95 8.99 7.48 0.70
N ILE A 96 7.80 7.01 1.12
CA ILE A 96 6.80 7.86 1.78
C ILE A 96 7.32 8.39 3.12
N GLY A 97 7.94 7.54 3.93
CA GLY A 97 8.54 7.95 5.21
C GLY A 97 9.62 9.02 5.01
N LEU A 98 10.49 8.83 4.02
CA LEU A 98 11.51 9.79 3.66
C LEU A 98 10.92 11.12 3.16
N PHE A 99 9.87 11.05 2.34
CA PHE A 99 9.14 12.23 1.88
C PHE A 99 8.61 13.05 3.05
N PHE A 100 7.99 12.43 4.04
CA PHE A 100 7.50 13.13 5.24
C PHE A 100 8.62 13.78 6.05
N ILE A 101 9.75 13.10 6.22
CA ILE A 101 10.92 13.66 6.92
C ILE A 101 11.43 14.91 6.19
N ILE A 102 11.60 14.82 4.87
CA ILE A 102 12.09 15.94 4.05
C ILE A 102 11.10 17.11 4.09
N ALA A 103 9.81 16.83 3.91
CA ALA A 103 8.75 17.85 3.98
C ALA A 103 8.74 18.57 5.34
N SER A 104 8.90 17.81 6.44
CA SER A 104 9.00 18.38 7.78
C SER A 104 10.22 19.30 7.93
N LEU A 105 11.38 18.89 7.41
CA LEU A 105 12.60 19.70 7.48
C LEU A 105 12.49 21.01 6.67
N ILE A 106 11.85 20.96 5.50
CA ILE A 106 11.60 22.16 4.68
C ILE A 106 10.62 23.09 5.39
N SER A 107 9.52 22.55 5.93
CA SER A 107 8.52 23.36 6.66
C SER A 107 9.13 24.08 7.86
N ARG A 108 10.06 23.44 8.59
CA ARG A 108 10.79 24.06 9.71
C ARG A 108 11.69 25.22 9.26
N ARG A 109 12.26 25.15 8.05
CA ARG A 109 13.09 26.24 7.49
C ARG A 109 12.26 27.43 7.04
N THR A 110 11.06 27.18 6.50
CA THR A 110 10.14 28.26 6.08
C THR A 110 9.55 28.98 7.30
N GLY A 111 9.13 28.27 8.34
CA GLY A 111 8.60 28.91 9.57
C GLY A 111 9.61 29.84 10.27
N ARG A 112 10.91 29.49 10.27
CA ARG A 112 11.97 30.37 10.82
C ARG A 112 12.22 31.64 10.00
N ARG A 113 11.83 31.68 8.72
CA ARG A 113 11.95 32.89 7.90
C ARG A 113 10.80 33.87 8.12
N GLU A 114 9.65 33.40 8.61
CA GLU A 114 8.51 34.27 8.92
C GLU A 114 8.62 34.92 10.30
N GLU A 115 9.17 34.24 11.31
CA GLU A 115 9.46 34.85 12.63
C GLU A 115 10.45 36.03 12.53
N GLY A 116 11.43 35.94 11.63
CA GLY A 116 12.38 37.04 11.36
C GLY A 116 11.81 38.19 10.52
N LYS A 117 10.54 38.11 10.10
CA LYS A 117 9.85 39.13 9.30
C LYS A 117 8.70 39.80 10.06
N THR A 118 8.68 39.64 11.39
CA THR A 118 7.84 40.43 12.29
C THR A 118 8.44 41.82 12.37
N ILE A 119 8.09 42.61 11.36
CA ILE A 119 8.04 44.08 11.31
C ILE A 119 8.55 44.72 12.60
N GLU A 120 9.85 45.02 12.65
CA GLU A 120 10.36 46.17 13.40
C GLU A 120 9.73 47.40 12.73
N GLY A 121 8.49 47.69 13.13
CA GLY A 121 7.87 48.96 12.83
C GLY A 121 8.66 49.98 13.64
N GLU A 122 9.52 50.72 12.96
CA GLU A 122 10.07 51.98 13.44
C GLU A 122 8.94 52.77 14.11
N ALA A 123 8.92 52.75 15.44
CA ALA A 123 8.12 53.66 16.22
C ALA A 123 8.80 55.01 16.09
N GLU A 124 8.43 55.76 15.06
CA GLU A 124 8.77 57.17 14.94
C GLU A 124 8.12 57.89 16.12
N ILE A 125 8.94 58.24 17.11
CA ILE A 125 8.53 59.02 18.27
C ILE A 125 8.25 60.42 17.76
N LEU A 126 6.98 60.79 17.65
CA LEU A 126 6.57 62.17 17.46
C LEU A 126 6.85 62.92 18.76
N GLU A 127 7.93 63.71 18.77
CA GLU A 127 8.19 64.66 19.85
C GLU A 127 7.13 65.80 19.82
N PRO A 128 6.69 66.29 21.00
CA PRO A 128 5.54 67.18 21.18
C PRO A 128 5.73 68.62 20.69
#